data_AF-V4K461-F1
#
_entry.id   AF-V4K461-F1
#
_cell.length_a   1.000
_cell.length_b   1.000
_cell.length_c   1.000
_cell.angle_alpha   90.00
_cell.angle_beta   90.00
_cell.angle_gamma   90.00
#
_symmetry.space_group_name_H-M   'P 1'
#
loop_
_entity.id
_entity.type
_entity.pdbx_description
1 polymer ?
#
loop_
_entity_poly.entity_id
_entity_poly.type
_entity_poly.pdbx_seq_one_letter_code
_entity_poly.pdbx_strand_id
1 'polypeptide(L)'
;MDNDGEVEVLCPRCRVPMNYYSRTEKSSRSSGGAEIKVTRFYKCPVCGRTVIDEELLLRETPEGIVVTARRNGLEKLAIVKKVVRPA
;
A
#
# COMPACT_ATOMS: atom_id res chain seq x y z
N MET A 1 -21.86 -11.90 -22.28
CA MET A 1 -21.62 -10.55 -21.73
C MET A 1 -21.18 -10.78 -20.31
N ASP A 2 -19.88 -10.89 -20.11
CA ASP A 2 -19.30 -11.06 -18.78
C ASP A 2 -19.62 -9.78 -18.00
N ASN A 3 -20.38 -9.95 -16.93
CA ASN A 3 -20.77 -8.86 -16.06
C ASN A 3 -19.54 -8.59 -15.18
N ASP A 4 -18.62 -7.76 -15.68
CA ASP A 4 -17.48 -7.24 -14.92
C ASP A 4 -18.02 -6.36 -13.78
N GLY A 5 -18.49 -7.03 -12.71
CA GLY A 5 -19.08 -6.37 -11.56
C GLY A 5 -18.05 -5.47 -10.90
N GLU A 6 -18.31 -4.16 -10.92
CA GLU A 6 -17.49 -3.19 -10.20
C GLU A 6 -17.65 -3.42 -8.70
N VAL A 7 -16.54 -3.69 -8.00
CA VAL A 7 -16.54 -3.90 -6.56
C VAL A 7 -16.54 -2.54 -5.87
N GLU A 8 -17.67 -2.15 -5.30
CA GLU A 8 -17.79 -0.91 -4.52
C GLU A 8 -17.50 -1.15 -3.02
N VAL A 9 -16.71 -0.25 -2.41
CA VAL A 9 -16.40 -0.31 -0.97
C VAL A 9 -17.28 0.67 -0.20
N LEU A 10 -18.16 0.13 0.64
CA LEU A 10 -19.09 0.90 1.44
C LEU A 10 -18.57 1.20 2.84
N CYS A 11 -18.91 2.38 3.37
CA CYS A 11 -18.62 2.73 4.74
C CYS A 11 -19.40 1.82 5.70
N PRO A 12 -18.74 1.13 6.67
CA PRO A 12 -19.44 0.22 7.59
C PRO A 12 -20.42 0.95 8.52
N ARG A 13 -20.29 2.28 8.68
CA ARG A 13 -21.18 3.11 9.50
C ARG A 13 -22.30 3.76 8.68
N CYS A 14 -21.96 4.43 7.58
CA CYS A 14 -22.90 5.24 6.81
C CYS A 14 -23.54 4.50 5.62
N ARG A 15 -23.00 3.34 5.23
CA ARG A 15 -23.41 2.55 4.06
C ARG A 15 -23.35 3.28 2.72
N VAL A 16 -22.61 4.40 2.66
CA VAL A 16 -22.32 5.13 1.42
C VAL A 16 -20.99 4.70 0.81
N PRO A 17 -20.80 4.88 -0.51
CA PRO A 17 -19.53 4.63 -1.18
C PRO A 17 -18.37 5.41 -0.57
N MET A 18 -17.21 4.77 -0.46
CA MET A 18 -16.00 5.38 0.06
C MET A 18 -15.06 5.83 -1.06
N ASN A 19 -14.40 6.98 -0.85
CA ASN A 19 -13.40 7.48 -1.77
C ASN A 19 -12.06 6.79 -1.53
N TYR A 20 -11.39 6.35 -2.58
CA TYR A 20 -10.07 5.74 -2.51
C TYR A 20 -8.95 6.80 -2.59
N TYR A 21 -7.95 6.65 -1.73
CA TYR A 21 -6.80 7.55 -1.64
C TYR A 21 -5.49 6.76 -1.50
N SER A 22 -4.40 7.40 -1.92
CA SER A 22 -3.04 6.92 -1.70
C SER A 22 -2.20 8.04 -1.11
N ARG A 23 -1.47 7.76 -0.02
CA ARG A 23 -0.54 8.69 0.61
C ARG A 23 0.87 8.10 0.62
N THR A 24 1.85 8.90 0.26
CA THR A 24 3.26 8.52 0.25
C THR A 24 4.02 9.38 1.26
N GLU A 25 4.71 8.74 2.17
CA GLU A 25 5.59 9.36 3.17
C GLU A 25 7.02 8.91 2.88
N LYS A 26 7.94 9.88 2.82
CA LYS A 26 9.38 9.62 2.66
C LYS A 26 10.08 10.06 3.93
N SER A 27 10.85 9.16 4.54
CA SER A 27 11.69 9.46 5.69
C SER A 27 13.13 9.06 5.40
N SER A 28 14.06 9.84 5.94
CA SER A 28 15.46 9.44 6.02
C SER A 28 15.69 8.64 7.29
N ARG A 29 16.38 7.50 7.18
CA ARG A 29 16.83 6.76 8.36
C ARG A 29 18.17 7.29 8.81
N SER A 30 18.42 7.26 10.13
CA SER A 30 19.70 7.59 10.75
C SER A 30 20.87 6.76 10.21
N SER A 31 20.60 5.59 9.63
CA SER A 31 21.58 4.70 9.00
C SER A 31 21.88 5.01 7.52
N GLY A 32 21.41 6.14 6.97
CA GLY A 32 21.79 6.61 5.62
C GLY A 32 20.96 6.04 4.46
N GLY A 33 19.81 5.42 4.73
CA GLY A 33 18.90 4.88 3.70
C GLY A 33 17.57 5.62 3.63
N ALA A 34 16.97 5.67 2.44
CA ALA A 34 15.61 6.16 2.24
C ALA A 34 14.57 5.09 2.66
N GLU A 35 13.57 5.51 3.42
CA GLU A 35 12.39 4.70 3.72
C GLU A 35 11.16 5.37 3.09
N ILE A 36 10.39 4.59 2.34
CA ILE A 36 9.18 5.05 1.68
C ILE A 36 8.02 4.22 2.19
N LYS A 37 7.03 4.88 2.78
CA LYS A 37 5.77 4.27 3.17
C LYS A 37 4.65 4.74 2.24
N VAL A 38 3.99 3.80 1.58
CA VAL A 38 2.77 4.07 0.80
C VAL A 38 1.59 3.47 1.55
N THR A 39 0.59 4.29 1.86
CA THR A 39 -0.65 3.86 2.52
C THR A 39 -1.80 4.10 1.57
N ARG A 40 -2.49 3.03 1.18
CA ARG A 40 -3.70 3.04 0.36
C ARG A 40 -4.90 2.80 1.27
N PHE A 41 -5.89 3.67 1.18
CA PHE A 41 -7.02 3.64 2.10
C PHE A 41 -8.30 4.21 1.47
N TYR A 42 -9.42 3.73 1.97
CA TYR A 42 -10.74 4.26 1.69
C TYR A 42 -11.13 5.26 2.78
N LYS A 43 -11.70 6.41 2.43
CA LYS A 43 -12.24 7.39 3.38
C LYS A 43 -13.69 7.71 3.08
N CYS A 44 -14.52 7.65 4.12
CA CYS A 44 -15.95 7.98 4.02
C CYS A 44 -16.12 9.50 3.86
N PRO A 45 -16.81 9.97 2.81
CA PRO A 45 -17.02 11.41 2.59
C PRO A 45 -18.00 12.01 3.62
N VAL A 46 -18.84 11.20 4.25
CA VAL A 46 -19.87 11.66 5.20
C VAL A 46 -19.34 11.76 6.63
N CYS A 47 -18.74 10.69 7.16
CA CYS A 47 -18.30 10.64 8.56
C CYS A 47 -16.78 10.68 8.74
N GLY A 48 -16.01 10.75 7.65
CA GLY A 48 -14.55 10.83 7.70
C GLY A 48 -13.81 9.55 8.09
N ARG A 49 -14.52 8.45 8.38
CA ARG A 49 -13.92 7.15 8.75
C ARG A 49 -12.99 6.65 7.65
N THR A 50 -11.80 6.20 8.04
CA THR A 50 -10.79 5.60 7.17
C THR A 50 -10.72 4.08 7.36
N VAL A 51 -10.57 3.34 6.26
CA VAL A 51 -10.28 1.90 6.22
C VAL A 51 -9.00 1.71 5.42
N ILE A 52 -7.97 1.13 6.03
CA ILE A 52 -6.70 0.84 5.35
C ILE A 52 -6.89 -0.40 4.48
N ASP A 53 -6.60 -0.28 3.18
CA ASP A 53 -6.59 -1.40 2.25
C ASP A 53 -5.20 -2.04 2.20
N GLU A 54 -4.17 -1.22 2.01
CA GLU A 54 -2.80 -1.69 1.87
C GLU A 54 -1.78 -0.70 2.48
N GLU A 55 -0.78 -1.25 3.15
CA GLU A 55 0.46 -0.54 3.49
C GLU A 55 1.64 -1.19 2.77
N LEU A 56 2.42 -0.39 2.06
CA LEU A 56 3.69 -0.80 1.47
C LEU A 56 4.82 -0.04 2.15
N LEU A 57 5.85 -0.76 2.57
CA LEU A 57 7.06 -0.21 3.14
C LEU A 57 8.25 -0.65 2.31
N LEU A 58 8.93 0.33 1.72
CA LEU A 58 10.13 0.12 0.91
C LEU A 58 11.33 0.64 1.69
N ARG A 59 12.34 -0.22 1.82
CA ARG A 59 13.60 0.11 2.48
C ARG A 59 14.75 -0.25 1.57
N GLU A 60 15.63 0.71 1.34
CA GLU A 60 16.91 0.43 0.70
C GLU A 60 17.84 -0.29 1.67
N THR A 61 18.45 -1.36 1.18
CA THR A 61 19.44 -2.19 1.87
C THR A 61 20.61 -2.47 0.92
N PRO A 62 21.79 -2.85 1.43
CA PRO A 62 22.91 -3.25 0.56
C PRO A 62 22.55 -4.38 -0.43
N GLU A 63 21.62 -5.26 -0.07
CA GLU A 63 21.20 -6.42 -0.86
C GLU A 63 20.13 -6.08 -1.93
N GLY A 64 19.55 -4.88 -1.88
CA GLY A 64 18.48 -4.42 -2.76
C GLY A 64 17.40 -3.64 -2.03
N ILE A 65 16.18 -3.66 -2.57
CA ILE A 65 15.02 -3.00 -1.95
C ILE A 65 14.20 -4.06 -1.23
N VAL A 66 14.09 -3.93 0.10
CA VAL A 66 13.17 -4.73 0.89
C VAL A 66 11.78 -4.10 0.79
N VAL A 67 10.80 -4.88 0.35
CA VAL A 67 9.39 -4.48 0.25
C VAL A 67 8.60 -5.30 1.26
N THR A 68 7.98 -4.62 2.22
CA THR A 68 6.97 -5.22 3.12
C THR A 68 5.60 -4.73 2.68
N ALA A 69 4.71 -5.66 2.33
CA ALA A 69 3.33 -5.36 1.95
C ALA A 69 2.36 -5.95 2.97
N ARG A 70 1.46 -5.12 3.49
CA ARG A 70 0.39 -5.54 4.40
C ARG A 70 -0.95 -5.27 3.74
N ARG A 71 -1.73 -6.33 3.53
CA ARG A 71 -3.07 -6.23 2.93
C ARG A 71 -4.00 -7.22 3.60
N ASN A 72 -5.17 -6.75 4.04
CA ASN A 72 -6.20 -7.61 4.67
C ASN A 72 -5.67 -8.47 5.84
N GLY A 73 -4.75 -7.95 6.64
CA GLY A 73 -4.14 -8.68 7.76
C GLY A 73 -3.05 -9.69 7.37
N LEU A 74 -2.76 -9.87 6.08
CA LEU A 74 -1.65 -10.68 5.59
C LEU A 74 -0.42 -9.80 5.40
N GLU A 75 0.73 -10.24 5.92
CA GLU A 75 2.03 -9.61 5.68
C GLU A 75 2.84 -10.42 4.67
N LYS A 76 3.38 -9.75 3.65
CA LYS A 76 4.28 -10.31 2.65
C LYS A 76 5.59 -9.55 2.69
N LEU A 77 6.70 -10.29 2.70
CA LEU A 77 8.06 -9.73 2.65
C LEU A 77 8.75 -10.20 1.38
N ALA A 78 9.34 -9.27 0.63
CA ALA A 78 10.11 -9.55 -0.57
C ALA A 78 11.39 -8.72 -0.59
N ILE A 79 12.46 -9.28 -1.17
CA ILE A 79 13.69 -8.56 -1.48
C ILE A 79 13.79 -8.46 -3.00
N VAL A 80 13.72 -7.24 -3.52
CA VAL A 80 13.79 -6.95 -4.96
C VAL A 80 15.23 -6.51 -5.28
N LYS A 81 15.89 -7.28 -6.15
CA LYS A 81 17.23 -6.96 -6.66
C LYS A 81 17.24 -6.91 -8.18
N LYS A 82 18.03 -6.01 -8.75
CA LYS A 82 18.29 -5.98 -10.19
C LYS A 82 19.15 -7.20 -10.55
N VAL A 83 18.64 -8.10 -11.38
CA VAL A 83 19.40 -9.23 -11.92
C VAL A 83 19.77 -8.91 -13.35
N VAL A 84 21.06 -8.79 -13.64
CA VAL A 84 21.56 -8.74 -15.01
C VAL A 84 21.88 -10.18 -15.41
N ARG A 85 21.12 -10.75 -16.35
CA ARG A 85 21.43 -12.06 -16.92
C ARG A 85 22.32 -11.85 -18.15
N PRO A 86 23.46 -12.54 -18.27
CA PRO A 86 24.19 -12.57 -19.54
C PRO A 86 23.33 -13.21 -20.62
N ALA A 87 23.48 -12.72 -21.85
CA ALA A 87 22.83 -13.26 -23.04
C ALA A 87 23.34 -14.67 -23.37
#